data_AF-A0A2D4PMF4-F1
#
_entry.id   AF-A0A2D4PMF4-F1
#
_cell.length_a   1.000
_cell.length_b   1.000
_cell.length_c   1.000
_cell.angle_alpha   90.00
_cell.angle_beta   90.00
_cell.angle_gamma   90.00
#
_symmetry.space_group_name_H-M   'P 1'
#
loop_
_entity.id
_entity.type
_entity.pdbx_description
1 polymer ?
#
loop_
_entity_poly.entity_id
_entity_poly.type
_entity_poly.pdbx_seq_one_letter_code
_entity_poly.pdbx_strand_id
1 'polypeptide(L)'
;AFMSYAIAYPHNFQGLVDTYCVMRSGIPNFCAVALALNQLGYRAIGVRLDSGDLAKQSVEIRHVFRTCSKHFQVPWFETIPITVSNDVSEQNLEELSREGNEIDMIGVGTHLVTCPLQTTLGCVYKLVEVNGSPRLKVTE
;
A
#
# COMPACT_ATOMS: atom_id res chain seq x y z
N ALA A 1 -11.07 13.90 -11.72
CA ALA A 1 -10.57 12.54 -11.42
C ALA A 1 -11.29 11.93 -10.21
N PHE A 2 -11.02 12.38 -8.97
CA PHE A 2 -11.63 11.78 -7.78
C PHE A 2 -13.15 11.73 -7.77
N MET A 3 -13.85 12.82 -8.14
CA MET A 3 -15.31 12.80 -8.25
C MET A 3 -15.81 11.74 -9.22
N SER A 4 -15.21 11.65 -10.42
CA SER A 4 -15.56 10.64 -11.42
C SER A 4 -15.37 9.22 -10.89
N TYR A 5 -14.27 8.98 -10.16
CA TYR A 5 -14.00 7.69 -9.52
C TYR A 5 -15.01 7.37 -8.40
N ALA A 6 -15.32 8.35 -7.55
CA ALA A 6 -16.32 8.25 -6.49
C ALA A 6 -17.73 7.98 -7.02
N ILE A 7 -18.11 8.57 -8.16
CA ILE A 7 -19.40 8.31 -8.80
C ILE A 7 -19.47 6.86 -9.32
N ALA A 8 -18.39 6.37 -9.92
CA ALA A 8 -18.32 5.00 -10.43
C ALA A 8 -18.22 3.94 -9.32
N TYR A 9 -17.50 4.25 -8.24
CA TYR A 9 -17.17 3.33 -7.15
C TYR A 9 -17.42 3.96 -5.76
N PRO A 10 -18.66 4.33 -5.42
CA PRO A 10 -18.94 5.08 -4.19
C PRO A 10 -18.63 4.30 -2.90
N HIS A 11 -18.75 2.97 -2.95
CA HIS A 11 -18.40 2.08 -1.82
C HIS A 11 -16.90 1.77 -1.71
N ASN A 12 -16.13 1.99 -2.79
CA ASN A 12 -14.72 1.60 -2.88
C ASN A 12 -13.85 2.81 -3.27
N PHE A 13 -14.24 4.01 -2.83
CA PHE A 13 -13.51 5.23 -3.17
C PHE A 13 -12.14 5.29 -2.48
N GLN A 14 -11.08 5.23 -3.28
CA GLN A 14 -9.68 5.39 -2.86
C GLN A 14 -9.02 6.50 -3.69
N GLY A 15 -8.15 7.29 -3.06
CA GLY A 15 -7.44 8.39 -3.73
C GLY A 15 -5.93 8.16 -3.84
N LEU A 16 -5.37 8.22 -5.05
CA LEU A 16 -3.92 8.41 -5.26
C LEU A 16 -3.60 9.91 -5.11
N VAL A 17 -2.86 10.28 -4.07
CA VAL A 17 -2.80 11.68 -3.61
C VAL A 17 -1.51 12.42 -3.97
N ASP A 18 -0.53 11.76 -4.57
CA ASP A 18 0.80 12.31 -4.84
C ASP A 18 1.05 12.64 -6.31
N THR A 19 0.04 12.61 -7.18
CA THR A 19 0.17 12.96 -8.61
C THR A 19 0.73 14.37 -8.85
N TYR A 20 0.47 15.33 -7.95
CA TYR A 20 0.99 16.69 -8.05
C TYR A 20 1.70 17.13 -6.77
N CYS A 21 0.93 17.26 -5.68
CA CYS A 21 1.44 17.62 -4.38
C CYS A 21 0.47 17.09 -3.32
N VAL A 22 0.98 16.25 -2.42
CA VAL A 22 0.19 15.57 -1.38
C VAL A 22 -0.60 16.57 -0.54
N MET A 23 0.10 17.50 0.12
CA MET A 23 -0.52 18.39 1.12
C MET A 23 -1.25 19.58 0.51
N ARG A 24 -0.84 20.05 -0.67
CA ARG A 24 -1.44 21.24 -1.32
C ARG A 24 -2.56 20.90 -2.31
N SER A 25 -2.67 19.65 -2.76
CA SER A 25 -3.63 19.26 -3.78
C SER A 25 -4.30 17.92 -3.46
N GLY A 26 -3.54 16.84 -3.34
CA GLY A 26 -4.09 15.49 -3.23
C GLY A 26 -4.99 15.29 -2.02
N ILE A 27 -4.47 15.56 -0.82
CA ILE A 27 -5.19 15.39 0.44
C ILE A 27 -6.40 16.35 0.54
N PRO A 28 -6.27 17.67 0.27
CA PRO A 28 -7.43 18.56 0.25
C PRO A 28 -8.55 18.08 -0.69
N ASN A 29 -8.19 17.66 -1.91
CA ASN A 29 -9.16 17.18 -2.89
C ASN A 29 -9.80 15.85 -2.49
N PHE A 30 -9.01 14.92 -1.93
CA PHE A 30 -9.52 13.66 -1.39
C PHE A 30 -10.51 13.94 -0.25
N CYS A 31 -10.16 14.80 0.70
CA CYS A 31 -11.02 15.13 1.83
C CYS A 31 -12.34 15.75 1.39
N ALA A 32 -12.32 16.68 0.42
CA ALA A 32 -13.52 17.29 -0.13
C ALA A 32 -14.49 16.23 -0.70
N VAL A 33 -13.96 15.28 -1.48
CA VAL A 33 -14.78 14.21 -2.09
C VAL A 33 -15.25 13.20 -1.03
N ALA A 34 -14.39 12.80 -0.10
CA ALA A 34 -14.73 11.87 0.97
C ALA A 34 -15.82 12.42 1.91
N LEU A 35 -15.78 13.71 2.23
CA LEU A 35 -16.81 14.39 3.03
C LEU A 35 -18.14 14.51 2.26
N ALA A 36 -18.10 14.81 0.95
CA ALA A 36 -19.29 14.81 0.11
C ALA A 36 -19.93 13.41 0.04
N LEU A 37 -19.12 12.36 -0.11
CA LEU A 37 -19.58 10.97 -0.05
C LEU A 37 -20.20 10.62 1.30
N ASN A 38 -19.63 11.11 2.40
CA ASN A 38 -20.18 10.92 3.75
C ASN A 38 -21.61 11.46 3.88
N GLN A 39 -21.88 12.64 3.30
CA GLN A 39 -23.23 13.23 3.29
C GLN A 39 -24.24 12.36 2.53
N LEU A 40 -23.77 11.58 1.57
CA LEU A 40 -24.58 10.63 0.80
C LEU A 40 -24.63 9.23 1.43
N GLY A 41 -24.03 9.03 2.61
CA GLY A 41 -24.02 7.75 3.32
C GLY A 41 -22.92 6.78 2.91
N TYR A 42 -21.97 7.21 2.08
CA TYR A 42 -20.82 6.41 1.66
C TYR A 42 -19.56 6.72 2.49
N ARG A 43 -18.58 5.81 2.46
CA ARG A 43 -17.30 5.99 3.16
C ARG A 43 -16.14 5.73 2.20
N ALA A 44 -15.14 6.60 2.27
CA ALA A 44 -13.88 6.38 1.56
C ALA A 44 -13.12 5.21 2.20
N ILE A 45 -12.41 4.43 1.39
CA ILE A 45 -11.70 3.22 1.85
C ILE A 45 -10.21 3.44 2.04
N GLY A 46 -9.63 4.55 1.58
CA GLY A 46 -8.22 4.85 1.81
C GLY A 46 -7.61 5.89 0.89
N VAL A 47 -6.33 6.15 1.11
CA VAL A 47 -5.45 6.88 0.20
C VAL A 47 -4.21 6.07 -0.15
N ARG A 48 -3.60 6.37 -1.30
CA ARG A 48 -2.34 5.79 -1.75
C ARG A 48 -1.28 6.87 -1.97
N LEU A 49 -0.08 6.61 -1.46
CA LEU A 49 1.16 7.34 -1.76
C LEU A 49 2.10 6.44 -2.57
N ASP A 50 2.74 7.01 -3.59
CA ASP A 50 3.64 6.29 -4.50
C ASP A 50 5.05 6.89 -4.56
N SER A 51 5.31 7.99 -3.85
CA SER A 51 6.57 8.74 -3.93
C SER A 51 6.80 9.65 -2.71
N GLY A 52 8.04 10.08 -2.50
CA GLY A 52 8.43 10.97 -1.40
C GLY A 52 8.89 10.25 -0.14
N ASP A 53 8.94 10.98 0.97
CA ASP A 53 9.22 10.44 2.30
C ASP A 53 7.94 9.86 2.89
N LEU A 54 7.73 8.57 2.63
CA LEU A 54 6.47 7.87 2.92
C LEU A 54 6.15 7.85 4.42
N ALA A 55 7.14 7.64 5.27
CA ALA A 55 6.96 7.61 6.71
C ALA A 55 6.50 8.98 7.21
N LYS A 56 7.22 10.05 6.88
CA LYS A 56 6.87 11.41 7.29
C LYS A 56 5.52 11.85 6.74
N GLN A 57 5.28 11.62 5.45
CA GLN A 57 4.03 11.99 4.79
C GLN A 57 2.83 11.25 5.39
N SER A 58 2.98 9.96 5.77
CA SER A 58 1.89 9.21 6.41
C SER A 58 1.44 9.87 7.73
N VAL A 59 2.39 10.36 8.53
CA VAL A 59 2.10 11.05 9.79
C VAL A 59 1.40 12.39 9.55
N GLU A 60 1.87 13.17 8.57
CA GLU A 60 1.23 14.43 8.17
C GLU A 60 -0.21 14.21 7.67
N ILE A 61 -0.43 13.18 6.86
CA ILE A 61 -1.76 12.80 6.36
C ILE A 61 -2.68 12.40 7.52
N ARG A 62 -2.21 11.53 8.43
CA ARG A 62 -2.99 11.12 9.59
C ARG A 62 -3.39 12.31 10.46
N HIS A 63 -2.50 13.30 10.62
CA HIS A 63 -2.81 14.52 11.34
C HIS A 63 -3.95 15.32 10.69
N VAL A 64 -3.94 15.45 9.36
CA VAL A 64 -5.04 16.08 8.61
C VAL A 64 -6.33 15.28 8.79
N PHE A 65 -6.28 13.96 8.69
CA PHE A 65 -7.45 13.10 8.87
C PHE A 65 -8.06 13.21 10.27
N ARG A 66 -7.24 13.20 11.33
CA ARG A 66 -7.68 13.47 12.72
C ARG A 66 -8.30 14.86 12.85
N THR A 67 -7.74 15.87 12.18
CA THR A 67 -8.27 17.24 12.20
C THR A 67 -9.62 17.34 11.49
N CYS A 68 -9.75 16.76 10.29
CA CYS A 68 -11.00 16.70 9.54
C CYS A 68 -12.07 15.91 10.31
N SER A 69 -11.72 14.77 10.89
CA SER A 69 -12.62 13.96 11.74
C SER A 69 -13.26 14.80 12.84
N LYS A 70 -12.44 15.55 13.60
CA LYS A 70 -12.91 16.43 14.67
C LYS A 70 -13.71 17.62 14.16
N HIS A 71 -13.20 18.31 13.14
CA HIS A 71 -13.81 19.54 12.62
C HIS A 71 -15.18 19.29 11.99
N PHE A 72 -15.30 18.24 11.18
CA PHE A 72 -16.54 17.89 10.47
C PHE A 72 -17.42 16.89 11.23
N GLN A 73 -16.99 16.44 12.42
CA GLN A 73 -17.69 15.45 13.25
C GLN A 73 -17.95 14.13 12.50
N VAL A 74 -16.90 13.63 11.82
CA VAL A 74 -16.94 12.39 11.04
C VAL A 74 -15.90 11.41 11.63
N PRO A 75 -16.24 10.62 12.67
CA PRO A 75 -15.27 9.86 13.44
C PRO A 75 -14.41 8.90 12.60
N TRP A 76 -15.03 8.20 11.64
CA TRP A 76 -14.34 7.23 10.79
C TRP A 76 -13.25 7.84 9.91
N PHE A 77 -13.23 9.16 9.76
CA PHE A 77 -12.27 9.86 8.93
C PHE A 77 -10.84 9.74 9.49
N GLU A 78 -10.68 9.64 10.81
CA GLU A 78 -9.35 9.54 11.44
C GLU A 78 -8.69 8.17 11.20
N THR A 79 -9.49 7.14 10.92
CA THR A 79 -9.04 5.75 10.69
C THR A 79 -9.02 5.39 9.21
N ILE A 80 -9.09 6.37 8.29
CA ILE A 80 -8.95 6.11 6.86
C ILE A 80 -7.58 5.45 6.61
N PRO A 81 -7.53 4.29 5.94
CA PRO A 81 -6.27 3.60 5.68
C PRO A 81 -5.33 4.37 4.75
N ILE A 82 -4.03 4.34 5.07
CA ILE A 82 -2.94 4.90 4.28
C ILE A 82 -2.15 3.74 3.67
N THR A 83 -2.23 3.60 2.35
CA THR A 83 -1.45 2.65 1.56
C THR A 83 -0.23 3.33 0.96
N VAL A 84 0.92 2.66 0.97
CA VAL A 84 2.11 3.13 0.25
C VAL A 84 2.57 2.07 -0.74
N SER A 85 3.21 2.51 -1.82
CA SER A 85 3.86 1.61 -2.78
C SER A 85 4.96 2.38 -3.49
N ASN A 86 6.22 2.02 -3.37
CA ASN A 86 7.27 2.62 -4.20
C ASN A 86 8.53 1.76 -4.15
N ASP A 87 8.73 0.93 -5.16
CA ASP A 87 9.87 0.01 -5.29
C ASP A 87 10.35 -0.60 -3.96
N VAL A 88 9.39 -1.04 -3.15
CA VAL A 88 9.64 -1.39 -1.75
C VAL A 88 10.44 -2.68 -1.71
N SER A 89 11.65 -2.61 -1.15
CA SER A 89 12.49 -3.76 -0.84
C SER A 89 12.34 -4.21 0.62
N GLU A 90 12.89 -5.37 0.96
CA GLU A 90 12.98 -5.85 2.35
C GLU A 90 13.70 -4.86 3.27
N GLN A 91 14.74 -4.19 2.78
CA GLN A 91 15.47 -3.17 3.54
C GLN A 91 14.58 -1.96 3.83
N ASN A 92 13.80 -1.50 2.84
CA ASN A 92 12.87 -0.39 3.04
C ASN A 92 11.75 -0.75 4.01
N LEU A 93 11.27 -2.01 3.98
CA LEU A 93 10.29 -2.49 4.97
C LEU A 93 10.86 -2.45 6.39
N GLU A 94 12.11 -2.86 6.59
CA GLU A 94 12.77 -2.76 7.88
C GLU A 94 12.92 -1.32 8.35
N GLU A 95 13.35 -0.41 7.46
CA GLU A 95 13.46 1.03 7.75
C GLU A 95 12.11 1.60 8.18
N LEU A 96 11.06 1.39 7.39
CA LEU A 96 9.70 1.83 7.72
C LEU A 96 9.23 1.24 9.05
N SER A 97 9.54 -0.02 9.37
CA SER A 97 9.14 -0.64 10.64
C SER A 97 9.80 -0.02 11.87
N ARG A 98 10.99 0.57 11.71
CA ARG A 98 11.74 1.25 12.79
C ARG A 98 11.32 2.70 12.95
N GLU A 99 10.91 3.33 11.85
CA GLU A 99 10.44 4.71 11.84
C GLU A 99 9.02 4.83 12.40
N GLY A 100 8.78 5.88 13.20
CA GLY A 100 7.42 6.23 13.62
C GLY A 100 6.62 6.70 12.40
N ASN A 101 5.77 5.84 11.86
CA ASN A 101 4.90 6.12 10.72
C ASN A 101 3.43 5.75 11.02
N GLU A 102 2.52 6.13 10.14
CA GLU A 102 1.08 5.89 10.24
C GLU A 102 0.54 5.12 9.02
N ILE A 103 1.40 4.30 8.40
CA ILE A 103 1.10 3.48 7.21
C ILE A 103 0.34 2.22 7.64
N ASP A 104 -0.78 1.95 6.99
CA ASP A 104 -1.62 0.77 7.28
C ASP A 104 -1.37 -0.40 6.32
N MET A 105 -0.93 -0.11 5.09
CA MET A 105 -0.73 -1.10 4.04
C MET A 105 0.47 -0.75 3.15
N ILE A 106 1.24 -1.78 2.78
CA ILE A 106 2.41 -1.63 1.90
C ILE A 106 2.23 -2.52 0.67
N GLY A 107 2.18 -1.90 -0.51
CA GLY A 107 2.15 -2.58 -1.80
C GLY A 107 3.56 -2.85 -2.31
N VAL A 108 3.91 -4.13 -2.44
CA VAL A 108 5.19 -4.59 -2.98
C VAL A 108 5.00 -5.18 -4.37
N GLY A 109 5.71 -4.66 -5.35
CA GLY A 109 5.65 -5.08 -6.75
C GLY A 109 6.91 -5.83 -7.19
N THR A 110 7.83 -5.11 -7.82
CA THR A 110 9.04 -5.65 -8.47
C THR A 110 9.81 -6.62 -7.59
N HIS A 111 10.19 -6.21 -6.38
CA HIS A 111 10.98 -7.02 -5.45
C HIS A 111 10.33 -8.37 -5.09
N LEU A 112 9.01 -8.41 -4.99
CA LEU A 112 8.27 -9.64 -4.66
C LEU A 112 8.25 -10.63 -5.83
N VAL A 113 8.14 -10.12 -7.07
CA VAL A 113 7.97 -10.98 -8.25
C VAL A 113 9.30 -11.40 -8.87
N THR A 114 10.32 -10.54 -8.81
CA THR A 114 11.59 -10.79 -9.50
C THR A 114 12.64 -11.47 -8.62
N CYS A 115 12.47 -11.46 -7.29
CA CYS A 115 13.44 -11.98 -6.33
C CYS A 115 14.88 -11.51 -6.65
N PRO A 116 15.17 -10.19 -6.69
CA PRO A 116 16.37 -9.67 -7.33
C PRO A 116 17.69 -10.18 -6.72
N LEU A 117 17.68 -10.60 -5.45
CA LEU A 117 18.84 -11.22 -4.79
C LEU A 117 19.06 -12.68 -5.20
N GLN A 118 18.00 -13.41 -5.55
CA GLN A 118 18.04 -14.80 -5.99
C GLN A 118 16.87 -15.08 -6.95
N THR A 119 17.10 -14.83 -8.24
CA THR A 119 16.06 -14.90 -9.28
C THR A 119 15.68 -16.34 -9.70
N THR A 120 16.38 -17.35 -9.16
CA THR A 120 16.14 -18.77 -9.48
C THR A 120 16.12 -19.62 -8.21
N LEU A 121 15.26 -20.64 -8.17
CA LEU A 121 15.11 -21.50 -6.99
C LEU A 121 16.18 -22.61 -6.91
N GLY A 122 16.85 -22.95 -8.02
CA GLY A 122 17.84 -24.03 -8.07
C GLY A 122 17.24 -25.43 -7.88
N CYS A 123 15.94 -25.63 -8.16
CA CYS A 123 15.29 -26.93 -8.00
C CYS A 123 15.94 -28.01 -8.85
N VAL A 124 16.16 -29.17 -8.24
CA VAL A 124 16.58 -30.39 -8.91
C VAL A 124 15.55 -31.49 -8.68
N TYR A 125 15.22 -32.21 -9.75
CA TYR A 125 14.45 -33.44 -9.68
C TYR A 125 15.38 -34.61 -9.97
N LYS A 126 15.49 -35.57 -9.05
CA LYS A 126 16.37 -36.73 -9.17
C LYS A 126 15.59 -38.02 -9.01
N LEU A 127 15.89 -38.98 -9.88
CA LEU A 127 15.42 -40.35 -9.76
C LEU A 127 16.10 -41.00 -8.55
N VAL A 128 15.31 -41.42 -7.57
CA VAL A 128 15.82 -42.07 -6.34
C VAL A 128 15.56 -43.57 -6.31
N GLU A 129 14.59 -44.07 -7.08
CA GLU A 129 14.22 -45.48 -7.10
C GLU A 129 13.59 -45.90 -8.45
N VAL A 130 13.87 -47.13 -8.88
CA VAL A 130 13.16 -47.79 -9.99
C VAL A 130 12.82 -49.21 -9.57
N ASN A 131 11.55 -49.60 -9.58
CA ASN A 131 11.08 -50.94 -9.24
C ASN A 131 11.61 -51.44 -7.87
N GLY A 132 11.54 -50.62 -6.82
CA GLY A 132 12.06 -50.97 -5.50
C GLY A 132 13.59 -50.97 -5.39
N SER A 133 14.32 -50.66 -6.46
CA SER A 133 15.79 -50.62 -6.47
C SER A 133 16.29 -49.17 -6.38
N PRO A 134 17.02 -48.80 -5.31
CA PRO A 134 17.57 -47.46 -5.14
C PRO A 134 18.51 -47.04 -6.27
N ARG A 135 18.54 -45.74 -6.58
CA ARG A 135 19.44 -45.14 -7.59
C ARG A 135 20.32 -44.07 -6.96
N LEU A 136 21.59 -44.09 -7.36
CA LEU A 136 22.59 -43.11 -6.96
C LEU A 136 23.22 -42.50 -8.22
N LYS A 137 23.33 -41.17 -8.25
CA LYS A 137 24.14 -40.45 -9.23
C LYS A 137 25.36 -39.87 -8.52
N VAL A 138 26.55 -40.29 -8.92
CA VAL A 138 27.83 -39.69 -8.49
C VAL A 138 28.15 -38.53 -9.43
N THR A 139 28.74 -37.45 -8.91
CA THR A 139 29.28 -36.33 -9.70
C THR A 139 30.66 -36.02 -9.12
N GLU A 140 31.60 -35.57 -9.97
CA GLU A 140 32.98 -35.20 -9.57
C GLU A 140 33.04 -34.23 -8.39
#